data_AF-A0A2N8TC75-F1
#
_entry.id   AF-A0A2N8TC75-F1
#
_cell.length_a   1.000
_cell.length_b   1.000
_cell.length_c   1.000
_cell.angle_alpha   90.00
_cell.angle_beta   90.00
_cell.angle_gamma   90.00
#
_symmetry.space_group_name_H-M   'P 1'
#
loop_
_entity.id
_entity.type
_entity.pdbx_description
1 polymer ?
#
loop_
_entity_poly.entity_id
_entity_poly.type
_entity_poly.pdbx_seq_one_letter_code
_entity_poly.pdbx_strand_id
1 'polypeptide(L)' 'PQPSAPRPRHVSAEEDIPEDDDPDLDESALSGQELIVRELGATVVEEFTNE' A
#
# COMPACT_ATOMS: atom_id res chain seq x y z
N PRO A 1 32.98 -24.51 -17.35
CA PRO A 1 32.67 -23.67 -16.17
C PRO A 1 31.24 -23.14 -16.31
N GLN A 2 30.34 -23.51 -15.40
CA GLN A 2 28.96 -23.00 -15.42
C GLN A 2 28.96 -21.54 -14.95
N PRO A 3 28.26 -20.62 -15.64
CA PRO A 3 28.13 -19.26 -15.15
C PRO A 3 27.34 -19.28 -13.83
N SER A 4 27.86 -18.60 -12.80
CA SER A 4 27.14 -18.43 -11.53
C SER A 4 25.84 -17.67 -11.78
N ALA A 5 24.72 -18.23 -11.35
CA ALA A 5 23.44 -17.54 -11.35
C ALA A 5 23.52 -16.29 -10.46
N PRO A 6 22.90 -15.16 -10.86
CA PRO A 6 22.85 -13.97 -10.03
C PRO A 6 22.16 -14.29 -8.69
N ARG A 7 22.72 -13.78 -7.59
CA ARG A 7 22.11 -13.93 -6.26
C ARG A 7 20.78 -13.17 -6.22
N PRO A 8 19.74 -13.68 -5.55
CA PRO A 8 18.50 -12.94 -5.33
C PRO A 8 18.85 -11.61 -4.66
N ARG A 9 18.36 -10.50 -5.23
CA ARG A 9 18.52 -9.19 -4.59
C ARG A 9 17.61 -9.19 -3.37
N HIS A 10 18.20 -8.92 -2.20
CA HIS A 10 17.41 -8.61 -1.02
C HIS A 10 16.85 -7.21 -1.23
N VAL A 11 15.53 -7.14 -1.41
CA VAL A 11 14.80 -5.88 -1.47
C VAL A 11 14.63 -5.42 -0.02
N SER A 12 15.03 -4.18 0.27
CA SER A 12 14.84 -3.59 1.60
C SER A 12 13.37 -3.30 1.83
N ALA A 13 12.89 -3.26 3.08
CA ALA A 13 11.49 -2.92 3.37
C ALA A 13 11.09 -1.53 2.86
N GLU A 14 12.05 -0.60 2.75
CA GLU A 14 11.83 0.73 2.17
C GLU A 14 11.68 0.71 0.64
N GLU A 15 12.15 -0.37 -0.01
CA GLU A 15 12.02 -0.60 -1.46
C GLU A 15 10.79 -1.48 -1.78
N ASP A 16 10.06 -1.93 -0.76
CA ASP A 16 8.83 -2.75 -0.85
C ASP A 16 7.59 -1.86 -0.80
N ILE A 17 7.57 -0.85 -1.67
CA ILE A 17 6.43 0.03 -1.90
C ILE A 17 5.89 -0.19 -3.31
N PRO A 18 4.57 -0.12 -3.50
CA PRO A 18 3.98 -0.35 -4.82
C PRO A 18 4.39 0.76 -5.80
N GLU A 19 4.69 0.39 -7.04
CA GLU A 19 5.18 1.24 -8.13
C GLU A 19 4.05 1.74 -9.03
N ASP A 20 4.08 2.98 -9.52
CA ASP A 20 2.99 3.62 -10.31
C ASP A 20 2.50 2.85 -11.56
N ASP A 21 3.27 1.87 -12.06
CA ASP A 21 2.92 0.98 -13.18
C ASP A 21 2.26 -0.35 -12.71
N ASP A 22 2.04 -0.51 -11.40
CA ASP A 22 1.40 -1.70 -10.83
C ASP A 22 -0.09 -1.73 -11.19
N PRO A 23 -0.59 -2.85 -11.74
CA PRO A 23 -1.95 -2.96 -12.26
C PRO A 23 -3.04 -2.91 -11.18
N ASP A 24 -2.67 -3.09 -9.91
CA ASP A 24 -3.53 -2.99 -8.73
C ASP A 24 -3.41 -1.63 -8.01
N LEU A 25 -2.56 -0.73 -8.50
CA LEU A 25 -2.50 0.69 -8.11
C LEU A 25 -3.47 1.59 -8.90
N ASP A 26 -4.53 1.03 -9.48
CA ASP A 26 -5.54 1.83 -10.20
C ASP A 26 -6.35 2.75 -9.26
N GLU A 27 -7.20 3.61 -9.83
CA GLU A 27 -8.07 4.56 -9.11
C GLU A 27 -9.09 3.91 -8.16
N SER A 28 -9.16 2.58 -8.13
CA SER A 28 -9.91 1.74 -7.18
C SER A 28 -9.09 1.30 -5.97
N ALA A 29 -7.82 1.72 -5.88
CA ALA A 29 -7.05 1.75 -4.65
C ALA A 29 -7.80 2.69 -3.69
N LEU A 30 -8.85 2.13 -3.08
CA LEU A 30 -9.61 2.75 -2.02
C LEU A 30 -8.58 3.37 -1.09
N SER A 31 -8.70 4.68 -0.86
CA SER A 31 -7.81 5.34 0.09
C SER A 31 -7.84 4.51 1.38
N GLY A 32 -6.72 4.43 2.10
CA GLY A 32 -6.66 3.58 3.30
C GLY A 32 -7.86 3.79 4.24
N GLN A 33 -8.39 5.01 4.27
CA GLN A 33 -9.62 5.40 4.97
C GLN A 33 -10.88 4.67 4.46
N GLU A 34 -11.10 4.60 3.15
CA GLU A 34 -12.23 3.90 2.54
C GLU A 34 -12.15 2.37 2.72
N LEU A 35 -10.93 1.80 2.69
CA LEU A 35 -10.72 0.39 3.05
C LEU A 35 -11.10 0.12 4.51
N ILE A 36 -10.71 1.02 5.42
CA ILE A 36 -11.02 0.88 6.85
C ILE A 36 -12.54 0.94 7.08
N VAL A 37 -13.26 1.85 6.42
CA VAL A 37 -14.73 1.96 6.51
C VAL A 37 -15.39 0.68 6.01
N ARG A 38 -14.97 0.18 4.84
CA ARG A 38 -15.60 -0.97 4.18
C ARG A 38 -15.30 -2.30 4.87
N GLU A 39 -14.05 -2.58 5.25
CA GLU A 39 -13.64 -3.91 5.73
C GLU A 39 -13.94 -4.09 7.23
N LEU A 40 -13.75 -3.03 8.02
CA LEU A 40 -13.93 -3.10 9.48
C LEU A 40 -15.31 -2.58 9.94
N GLY A 41 -16.14 -2.11 8.99
CA GLY A 41 -17.42 -1.47 9.30
C GLY A 41 -17.26 -0.17 10.09
N ALA A 42 -16.12 0.52 9.93
CA ALA A 42 -15.83 1.75 10.64
C ALA A 42 -16.68 2.93 10.15
N THR A 43 -16.74 4.02 10.92
CA THR A 43 -17.45 5.26 10.55
C THR A 43 -16.53 6.46 10.76
N VAL A 44 -16.54 7.40 9.81
CA VAL A 44 -15.80 8.65 9.91
C VAL A 44 -16.65 9.69 10.62
N VAL A 45 -16.11 10.33 11.65
CA VAL A 45 -16.77 11.40 12.40
C VAL A 45 -15.87 12.62 12.39
N GLU A 46 -16.43 13.77 12.04
CA GLU A 46 -15.72 15.05 12.09
C GLU A 46 -15.65 15.54 13.54
N GLU A 47 -14.45 15.92 13.98
CA GLU A 47 -14.24 16.54 15.29
C GLU A 47 -14.46 18.06 15.19
N PHE A 48 -15.21 18.62 16.14
CA PHE A 48 -15.37 20.07 16.29
C PHE A 48 -14.78 20.53 17.61
N THR A 49 -13.89 21.52 17.57
CA THR A 49 -13.40 22.20 18.77
C THR A 49 -14.43 23.21 19.24
N ASN A 50 -14.93 23.05 20.47
CA ASN A 50 -15.90 23.98 21.06
C ASN A 50 -15.15 25.05 21.86
N GLU A 51 -15.10 26.27 21.33
CA GLU A 51 -14.43 27.44 21.90
C GLU A 51 -15.10 28.02 23.16
#